data_AF-A0A223ENN9-F1
#
_entry.id   AF-A0A223ENN9-F1
#
_cell.length_a   1.000
_cell.length_b   1.000
_cell.length_c   1.000
_cell.angle_alpha   90.00
_cell.angle_beta   90.00
_cell.angle_gamma   90.00
#
_symmetry.space_group_name_H-M   'P 1'
#
loop_
_entity.id
_entity.type
_entity.pdbx_description
1 polymer ?
#
loop_
_entity_poly.entity_id
_entity_poly.type
_entity_poly.pdbx_seq_one_letter_code
_entity_poly.pdbx_strand_id
1 'polypeptide(L)'
;MKIEVGSVINELRIKQNLTKEELAKDICEPNVLSDYERSITSPSIDELALFADKLKVDLPCFFTTKNEPIYNYIETIKLLINKYKRTRNYEVIYEIVQKEMATAPEKSISFYQFLKWHEGISFFICTMTNKRL
;
A
#
# COMPACT_ATOMS: atom_id res chain seq x y z
N MET A 1 -0.94 0.90 -10.00
CA MET A 1 -1.91 1.56 -9.11
C MET A 1 -1.43 2.99 -8.93
N LYS A 2 -2.15 3.98 -9.47
CA LYS A 2 -1.75 5.39 -9.43
C LYS A 2 -2.36 5.99 -8.16
N ILE A 3 -1.52 6.48 -7.25
CA ILE A 3 -1.99 7.25 -6.10
C ILE A 3 -2.29 8.64 -6.64
N GLU A 4 -3.54 9.06 -6.57
CA GLU A 4 -3.95 10.40 -6.94
C GLU A 4 -3.93 11.27 -5.70
N VAL A 5 -2.72 11.70 -5.31
CA VAL A 5 -2.47 12.59 -4.16
C VAL A 5 -3.43 13.78 -4.16
N GLY A 6 -3.67 14.37 -5.33
CA GLY A 6 -4.65 15.44 -5.54
C GLY A 6 -6.07 15.10 -5.09
N SER A 7 -6.53 13.88 -5.37
CA SER A 7 -7.85 13.41 -4.93
C SER A 7 -7.97 13.39 -3.40
N VAL A 8 -6.90 13.02 -2.70
CA VAL A 8 -6.88 12.99 -1.22
C VAL A 8 -6.93 14.41 -0.66
N ILE A 9 -6.21 15.35 -1.27
CA ILE A 9 -6.29 16.78 -0.92
C ILE A 9 -7.74 17.28 -1.06
N ASN A 10 -8.41 16.97 -2.18
CA ASN A 10 -9.80 17.35 -2.41
C ASN A 10 -10.75 16.74 -1.36
N GLU A 11 -10.62 15.44 -1.10
CA GLU A 11 -11.44 14.74 -0.10
C GLU A 11 -11.29 15.37 1.30
N LEU A 12 -10.05 15.68 1.72
CA LEU A 12 -9.78 16.33 3.01
C LEU A 12 -10.30 17.77 3.06
N ARG A 13 -10.10 18.55 2.00
CA ARG A 13 -10.60 19.92 1.90
C ARG A 13 -12.12 19.98 2.06
N ILE A 14 -12.85 19.12 1.33
CA ILE A 14 -14.31 19.04 1.40
C ILE A 14 -14.76 18.59 2.79
N LYS A 15 -14.12 17.57 3.38
CA LYS A 15 -14.45 17.09 4.74
C LYS A 15 -14.32 18.19 5.80
N GLN A 16 -13.41 19.14 5.61
CA GLN A 16 -13.21 20.27 6.51
C GLN A 16 -14.00 21.52 6.13
N ASN A 17 -14.84 21.46 5.09
CA ASN A 17 -15.63 22.57 4.56
C ASN A 17 -14.79 23.79 4.14
N LEU A 18 -13.56 23.57 3.66
CA LEU A 18 -12.69 24.65 3.21
C LEU A 18 -12.94 24.98 1.73
N THR A 19 -12.93 26.27 1.38
CA THR A 19 -12.87 26.71 -0.01
C THR A 19 -11.48 26.48 -0.61
N LYS A 20 -11.35 26.55 -1.93
CA LYS A 20 -10.03 26.43 -2.58
C LYS A 20 -9.15 27.61 -2.20
N GLU A 21 -9.73 28.79 -2.09
CA GLU A 21 -9.06 30.02 -1.66
C GLU A 21 -8.54 29.87 -0.23
N GLU A 22 -9.35 29.31 0.67
CA GLU A 22 -8.95 29.08 2.05
C GLU A 22 -7.81 28.08 2.16
N LEU A 23 -7.86 26.95 1.45
CA LEU A 23 -6.78 25.95 1.51
C LEU A 23 -5.52 26.43 0.79
N ALA A 24 -5.64 27.05 -0.39
CA ALA A 24 -4.51 27.48 -1.21
C ALA A 24 -3.75 28.68 -0.61
N LYS A 25 -4.41 29.49 0.23
CA LYS A 25 -3.80 30.69 0.84
C LYS A 25 -2.43 30.38 1.45
N ASP A 26 -1.43 31.19 1.06
CA ASP A 26 -0.02 31.10 1.50
C ASP A 26 0.71 29.80 1.06
N ILE A 27 0.13 29.02 0.13
CA ILE A 27 0.72 27.79 -0.41
C ILE A 27 0.84 27.88 -1.94
N CYS A 28 -0.28 28.08 -2.64
CA CYS A 28 -0.33 28.19 -4.10
C CYS A 28 -1.55 29.00 -4.57
N GLU A 29 -1.69 29.19 -5.88
CA GLU A 29 -2.87 29.83 -6.46
C GLU A 29 -4.10 28.89 -6.44
N PRO A 30 -5.33 29.39 -6.22
CA PRO A 30 -6.54 28.54 -6.17
C PRO A 30 -6.79 27.70 -7.43
N ASN A 31 -6.39 28.21 -8.60
CA ASN A 31 -6.47 27.46 -9.86
C ASN A 31 -5.46 26.31 -9.91
N VAL A 32 -4.25 26.52 -9.39
CA VAL A 32 -3.21 25.48 -9.29
C VAL A 32 -3.66 24.39 -8.33
N LEU A 33 -4.25 24.76 -7.18
CA LEU A 33 -4.90 23.78 -6.29
C LEU A 33 -6.01 23.00 -7.01
N SER A 34 -6.83 23.65 -7.84
CA SER A 34 -7.86 22.95 -8.62
C SER A 34 -7.26 21.95 -9.61
N ASP A 35 -6.10 22.25 -10.20
CA ASP A 35 -5.40 21.34 -11.11
C ASP A 35 -4.79 20.16 -10.35
N TYR A 36 -4.25 20.39 -9.14
CA TYR A 36 -3.83 19.33 -8.24
C TYR A 36 -5.00 18.41 -7.90
N GLU A 37 -6.12 18.95 -7.45
CA GLU A 37 -7.31 18.17 -7.06
C GLU A 37 -7.88 17.30 -8.20
N ARG A 38 -7.66 17.71 -9.46
CA ARG A 38 -8.07 16.98 -10.67
C ARG A 38 -6.97 16.09 -11.25
N SER A 39 -5.84 15.97 -10.57
CA SER A 39 -4.67 15.20 -11.01
C SER A 39 -4.11 15.65 -12.38
N ILE A 40 -4.30 16.93 -12.75
CA ILE A 40 -3.75 17.54 -13.98
C ILE A 40 -2.26 17.82 -13.79
N THR A 41 -1.91 18.40 -12.64
CA THR A 41 -0.55 18.61 -12.16
C THR A 41 -0.41 18.00 -10.76
N SER A 42 0.82 17.90 -10.25
CA SER A 42 1.07 17.38 -8.89
C SER A 42 1.72 18.46 -8.04
N PRO A 43 1.34 18.59 -6.76
CA PRO A 43 2.08 19.41 -5.82
C PRO A 43 3.48 18.83 -5.59
N SER A 44 4.41 19.71 -5.24
CA SER A 44 5.72 19.37 -4.69
C SER A 44 5.62 18.80 -3.27
N ILE A 45 6.72 18.23 -2.78
CA ILE A 45 6.77 17.68 -1.41
C ILE A 45 6.60 18.80 -0.36
N ASP A 46 7.13 19.99 -0.64
CA ASP A 46 7.07 21.15 0.25
C ASP A 46 5.62 21.69 0.32
N GLU A 47 4.94 21.79 -0.82
CA GLU A 47 3.52 22.15 -0.86
C GLU A 47 2.64 21.11 -0.14
N LEU A 48 2.94 19.81 -0.29
CA LEU A 48 2.25 18.76 0.44
C LEU A 48 2.44 18.87 1.96
N ALA A 49 3.64 19.23 2.43
CA ALA A 49 3.87 19.48 3.85
C ALA A 49 3.02 20.65 4.36
N LEU A 50 2.96 21.76 3.60
CA LEU A 50 2.12 22.90 3.94
C LEU A 50 0.61 22.55 3.94
N PHE A 51 0.16 21.73 2.98
CA PHE A 51 -1.22 21.24 2.97
C PHE A 51 -1.50 20.33 4.16
N ALA A 52 -0.58 19.43 4.54
CA ALA A 52 -0.70 18.58 5.72
C ALA A 52 -0.89 19.41 6.99
N ASP A 53 -0.03 20.41 7.20
CA ASP A 53 -0.11 21.31 8.36
C ASP A 53 -1.46 22.03 8.41
N LYS A 54 -1.92 22.56 7.27
CA LYS A 54 -3.17 23.32 7.18
C LYS A 54 -4.42 22.44 7.34
N LEU A 55 -4.37 21.22 6.83
CA LEU A 55 -5.42 20.20 6.98
C LEU A 55 -5.31 19.44 8.30
N LYS A 56 -4.29 19.71 9.13
CA LYS A 56 -4.04 19.02 10.42
C LYS A 56 -3.98 17.50 10.27
N VAL A 57 -3.29 17.03 9.24
CA VAL A 57 -3.02 15.59 8.99
C VAL A 57 -1.53 15.36 8.84
N ASP A 58 -1.08 14.12 9.06
CA ASP A 58 0.31 13.77 8.77
C ASP A 58 0.52 13.63 7.25
N LEU A 59 1.70 14.05 6.77
CA LEU A 59 2.10 13.95 5.36
C LEU A 59 1.87 12.56 4.71
N PRO A 60 2.10 11.42 5.40
CA PRO A 60 1.80 10.09 4.87
C PRO A 60 0.33 9.89 4.46
N CYS A 61 -0.61 10.67 5.01
CA CYS A 61 -2.05 10.57 4.70
C CYS A 61 -2.32 10.74 3.20
N PHE A 62 -1.62 11.66 2.51
CA PHE A 62 -1.78 11.87 1.07
C PHE A 62 -1.35 10.68 0.21
N PHE A 63 -0.52 9.80 0.77
CA PHE A 63 -0.04 8.58 0.13
C PHE A 63 -0.79 7.33 0.62
N THR A 64 -1.68 7.50 1.59
CA THR A 64 -2.45 6.40 2.17
C THR A 64 -3.56 6.02 1.20
N THR A 65 -3.37 4.90 0.51
CA THR A 65 -4.38 4.41 -0.42
C THR A 65 -5.60 3.85 0.33
N LYS A 66 -6.77 3.83 -0.32
CA LYS A 66 -7.94 3.05 0.12
C LYS A 66 -7.63 1.56 0.36
N ASN A 67 -6.46 1.09 -0.10
CA ASN A 67 -5.97 -0.28 0.04
C ASN A 67 -5.02 -0.47 1.21
N GLU A 68 -4.86 0.49 2.12
CA GLU A 68 -4.06 0.34 3.35
C GLU A 68 -4.39 -0.98 4.11
N PRO A 69 -5.67 -1.39 4.26
CA PRO A 69 -5.99 -2.68 4.88
C PRO A 69 -5.41 -3.88 4.10
N ILE A 70 -5.47 -3.84 2.77
CA ILE A 70 -4.94 -4.89 1.89
C ILE A 70 -3.41 -4.92 1.96
N TYR A 71 -2.77 -3.75 1.98
CA TYR A 71 -1.32 -3.63 2.12
C TYR A 71 -0.84 -4.18 3.47
N ASN A 72 -1.46 -3.76 4.57
CA ASN A 72 -1.14 -4.24 5.92
C ASN A 72 -1.34 -5.76 6.04
N TYR A 73 -2.38 -6.29 5.40
CA TYR A 73 -2.61 -7.73 5.31
C TYR A 73 -1.47 -8.46 4.56
N ILE A 74 -1.10 -7.98 3.36
CA ILE A 74 0.00 -8.53 2.57
C ILE A 74 1.30 -8.56 3.37
N GLU A 75 1.65 -7.45 4.04
CA GLU A 75 2.88 -7.37 4.83
C GLU A 75 2.84 -8.30 6.04
N THR A 76 1.68 -8.46 6.69
CA THR A 76 1.50 -9.45 7.78
C THR A 76 1.79 -10.87 7.29
N ILE A 77 1.27 -11.26 6.12
CA ILE A 77 1.53 -12.59 5.54
C ILE A 77 3.02 -12.76 5.22
N LYS A 78 3.68 -11.75 4.62
CA LYS A 78 5.12 -11.81 4.34
C LYS A 78 5.95 -11.96 5.61
N LEU A 79 5.60 -11.25 6.68
CA LEU A 79 6.26 -11.37 7.98
C LEU A 79 6.10 -12.78 8.55
N LEU A 80 4.90 -13.35 8.46
CA LEU A 80 4.62 -14.71 8.93
C LEU A 80 5.44 -15.76 8.15
N ILE A 81 5.46 -15.68 6.83
CA ILE A 81 6.28 -16.56 5.98
C ILE A 81 7.78 -16.42 6.33
N ASN A 82 8.27 -15.19 6.49
CA ASN A 82 9.66 -14.95 6.87
C ASN A 82 10.00 -15.49 8.26
N LYS A 83 9.07 -15.43 9.23
CA LYS A 83 9.21 -16.03 10.55
C LYS A 83 9.38 -17.55 10.45
N TYR A 84 8.49 -18.24 9.75
CA TYR A 84 8.57 -19.70 9.60
C TYR A 84 9.76 -20.16 8.75
N LYS A 85 10.19 -19.32 7.80
CA LYS A 85 11.41 -19.57 7.02
C LYS A 85 12.65 -19.61 7.92
N ARG A 86 12.74 -18.73 8.92
CA ARG A 86 13.86 -18.73 9.89
C ARG A 86 13.88 -20.02 10.74
N THR A 87 12.72 -20.54 11.11
CA THR A 87 12.59 -21.80 11.85
C THR A 87 12.57 -23.03 10.93
N ARG A 88 12.78 -22.87 9.61
CA ARG A 88 12.71 -23.93 8.59
C ARG A 88 11.42 -24.75 8.61
N ASN A 89 10.30 -24.16 9.05
CA ASN A 89 9.01 -24.83 9.03
C ASN A 89 8.33 -24.60 7.68
N TYR A 90 8.72 -25.39 6.67
CA TYR A 90 8.24 -25.23 5.30
C TYR A 90 6.84 -25.80 5.07
N GLU A 91 6.37 -26.72 5.91
CA GLU A 91 4.98 -27.20 5.86
C GLU A 91 4.00 -26.05 6.13
N VAL A 92 4.21 -25.30 7.21
CA VAL A 92 3.35 -24.15 7.54
C VAL A 92 3.45 -23.05 6.49
N ILE A 93 4.63 -22.81 5.91
CA ILE A 93 4.78 -21.87 4.79
C ILE A 93 3.93 -22.33 3.60
N TYR A 94 3.98 -23.62 3.26
CA TYR A 94 3.20 -24.18 2.16
C TYR A 94 1.69 -24.01 2.40
N GLU A 95 1.19 -24.29 3.60
CA GLU A 95 -0.22 -24.10 3.96
C GLU A 95 -0.67 -22.64 3.82
N ILE A 96 0.12 -21.70 4.36
CA ILE A 96 -0.16 -20.26 4.22
C ILE A 96 -0.22 -19.87 2.75
N VAL A 97 0.75 -20.33 1.97
CA VAL A 97 0.82 -20.02 0.53
C VAL A 97 -0.41 -20.55 -0.21
N GLN A 98 -0.83 -21.79 0.03
CA GLN A 98 -2.02 -22.36 -0.61
C GLN A 98 -3.30 -21.59 -0.25
N LYS A 99 -3.43 -21.16 1.00
CA LYS A 99 -4.59 -20.36 1.45
C LYS A 99 -4.67 -18.99 0.75
N GLU A 100 -3.53 -18.34 0.54
CA GLU A 100 -3.49 -16.99 -0.03
C GLU A 100 -3.46 -16.96 -1.56
N MET A 101 -3.03 -18.05 -2.21
CA MET A 101 -2.72 -18.07 -3.65
C MET A 101 -3.90 -17.64 -4.53
N ALA A 102 -5.12 -18.08 -4.21
CA ALA A 102 -6.30 -17.84 -5.04
C ALA A 102 -6.65 -16.35 -5.19
N THR A 103 -6.42 -15.56 -4.14
CA THR A 103 -6.77 -14.12 -4.10
C THR A 103 -5.55 -13.21 -4.32
N ALA A 104 -4.35 -13.77 -4.39
CA ALA A 104 -3.11 -13.00 -4.51
C ALA A 104 -2.98 -12.19 -5.81
N PRO A 105 -3.41 -12.67 -7.00
CA PRO A 105 -3.34 -11.89 -8.24
C PRO A 105 -4.16 -10.59 -8.18
N GLU A 106 -5.29 -10.61 -7.48
CA GLU A 106 -6.18 -9.45 -7.30
C GLU A 106 -5.59 -8.43 -6.32
N LYS A 107 -4.84 -8.92 -5.31
CA LYS A 107 -4.21 -8.08 -4.29
C LYS A 107 -2.99 -7.32 -4.84
N SER A 108 -2.04 -8.01 -5.46
CA SER A 108 -0.84 -7.41 -6.06
C SER A 108 -0.03 -8.44 -6.86
N ILE A 109 0.48 -8.03 -8.02
CA ILE A 109 1.41 -8.83 -8.84
C ILE A 109 2.66 -9.24 -8.04
N SER A 110 3.24 -8.31 -7.26
CA SER A 110 4.45 -8.60 -6.48
C SER A 110 4.18 -9.56 -5.33
N PHE A 111 2.98 -9.51 -4.75
CA PHE A 111 2.56 -10.45 -3.72
C PHE A 111 2.34 -11.85 -4.31
N TYR A 112 1.68 -11.94 -5.46
CA TYR A 112 1.50 -13.20 -6.16
C TYR A 112 2.84 -13.88 -6.52
N GLN A 113 3.79 -13.12 -7.08
CA GLN A 113 5.14 -13.60 -7.37
C GLN A 113 5.87 -14.07 -6.10
N PHE A 114 5.74 -13.31 -5.01
CA PHE A 114 6.30 -13.70 -3.72
C PHE A 114 5.76 -15.03 -3.23
N LEU A 115 4.44 -15.26 -3.32
CA LEU A 115 3.84 -16.54 -2.94
C LEU A 115 4.29 -17.69 -3.86
N LYS A 116 4.35 -17.46 -5.17
CA LYS A 116 4.83 -18.48 -6.14
C LYS A 116 6.25 -18.95 -5.86
N TRP A 117 7.13 -18.03 -5.49
CA TRP A 117 8.50 -18.37 -5.08
C TRP A 117 8.51 -19.28 -3.84
N HIS A 118 7.71 -18.96 -2.83
CA HIS A 118 7.65 -19.73 -1.59
C HIS A 118 6.88 -21.06 -1.75
N GLU A 119 5.92 -21.13 -2.68
CA GLU A 119 5.25 -22.36 -3.09
C GLU A 119 6.28 -23.38 -3.59
N GLY A 120 7.09 -22.99 -4.58
CA GLY A 120 8.07 -23.88 -5.20
C GLY A 120 9.13 -24.38 -4.21
N ILE A 121 9.68 -23.48 -3.40
CA ILE A 121 10.68 -23.84 -2.38
C ILE A 121 10.09 -24.80 -1.34
N SER A 122 8.91 -24.48 -0.82
CA SER A 122 8.31 -25.28 0.26
C SER A 122 7.89 -26.66 -0.27
N PHE A 123 7.30 -26.71 -1.47
CA PHE A 123 6.97 -27.97 -2.14
C PHE A 123 8.22 -28.86 -2.33
N PHE A 124 9.31 -28.28 -2.83
CA PHE A 124 10.56 -29.02 -3.02
C PHE A 124 11.12 -29.56 -1.70
N ILE A 125 11.16 -28.75 -0.63
CA ILE A 125 11.73 -29.16 0.65
C ILE A 125 10.86 -30.22 1.33
N CYS A 126 9.54 -30.06 1.34
CA CYS A 126 8.64 -31.03 1.95
C CYS A 126 8.68 -32.38 1.21
N THR A 127 8.72 -32.38 -0.12
CA THR A 127 8.81 -33.61 -0.92
C THR A 127 10.16 -34.31 -0.78
N MET A 128 11.26 -33.57 -0.63
CA MET A 128 12.59 -34.13 -0.38
C MET A 128 12.74 -34.75 1.02
N THR A 129 12.03 -34.20 2.01
CA THR A 129 12.05 -34.71 3.39
C THR A 129 11.27 -36.03 3.51
N ASN A 130 10.13 -36.15 2.82
CA ASN A 130 9.34 -37.40 2.79
C ASN A 130 10.02 -38.57 2.06
N LYS A 131 11.05 -38.32 1.25
CA LYS A 131 11.83 -39.37 0.56
C LYS A 131 13.03 -39.90 1.37
N ARG A 132 13.28 -39.36 2.57
CA ARG A 132 14.43 -39.73 3.42
C ARG A 132 14.05 -40.58 4.64
N LEU A 133 12.79 -41.03 4.71
CA LEU A 133 12.28 -42.04 5.64
C LEU A 133 11.97 -43.31 4.85
#